data_AF-A0A947M0W1-F1
#
_entry.id   AF-A0A947M0W1-F1
#
_cell.length_a   1.000
_cell.length_b   1.000
_cell.length_c   1.000
_cell.angle_alpha   90.00
_cell.angle_beta   90.00
_cell.angle_gamma   90.00
#
_symmetry.space_group_name_H-M   'P 1'
#
loop_
_entity.id
_entity.type
_entity.pdbx_description
1 polymer ?
#
loop_
_entity_poly.entity_id
_entity_poly.type
_entity_poly.pdbx_seq_one_letter_code
_entity_poly.pdbx_strand_id
1 'polypeptide(L)' 'VDRLKKLNPRSIKFVCLLAAPEGIATMQKAHPDVPIFTAAIDRELSDHGYILPGLGDAGDRIFGTK' A
#
# COMPACT_ATOMS: atom_id res chain seq x y z
N VAL A 1 -3.67 -9.97 -0.94
CA VAL A 1 -4.46 -10.19 -2.17
C VAL A 1 -4.74 -11.65 -2.45
N ASP A 2 -3.78 -12.57 -2.20
CA ASP A 2 -3.97 -14.02 -2.39
C ASP A 2 -5.25 -14.59 -1.78
N ARG A 3 -5.56 -14.20 -0.53
CA ARG A 3 -6.78 -14.66 0.15
C ARG A 3 -8.05 -14.25 -0.60
N LEU A 4 -8.09 -13.06 -1.20
CA LEU A 4 -9.24 -12.60 -2.00
C LEU A 4 -9.31 -13.36 -3.33
N LYS A 5 -8.18 -13.63 -3.98
CA LYS A 5 -8.15 -14.41 -5.24
C LYS A 5 -8.75 -15.81 -5.08
N LYS A 6 -8.63 -16.45 -3.90
CA LYS A 6 -9.28 -17.74 -3.60
C LYS A 6 -10.81 -17.70 -3.70
N LEU A 7 -11.42 -16.52 -3.63
CA LEU A 7 -12.87 -16.33 -3.76
C LEU A 7 -13.32 -16.09 -5.22
N ASN A 8 -12.39 -16.15 -6.18
CA ASN A 8 -12.64 -15.96 -7.61
C ASN A 8 -13.40 -14.64 -7.96
N PRO A 9 -12.99 -13.48 -7.41
CA PRO A 9 -13.65 -12.22 -7.73
C PRO A 9 -13.44 -11.83 -9.20
N ARG A 10 -14.41 -11.13 -9.79
CA ARG A 10 -14.32 -10.63 -11.17
C ARG A 10 -13.16 -9.65 -11.37
N SER A 11 -12.86 -8.82 -10.37
CA SER A 11 -11.74 -7.87 -10.41
C SER A 11 -11.31 -7.48 -9.00
N ILE A 12 -10.03 -7.17 -8.83
CA ILE A 12 -9.45 -6.63 -7.60
C ILE A 12 -8.74 -5.32 -7.95
N LYS A 13 -8.92 -4.29 -7.12
CA LYS A 13 -8.20 -3.01 -7.22
C LYS A 13 -7.66 -2.66 -5.85
N PHE A 14 -6.42 -2.20 -5.77
CA PHE A 14 -5.82 -1.73 -4.52
C PHE A 14 -5.88 -0.20 -4.49
N VAL A 15 -6.39 0.37 -3.40
CA VAL A 15 -6.50 1.82 -3.21
C VAL A 15 -5.86 2.19 -1.87
N CYS A 16 -4.96 3.15 -1.88
CA CYS A 16 -4.35 3.70 -0.66
C CYS A 16 -4.15 5.22 -0.77
N LEU A 17 -3.88 5.89 0.35
CA LEU A 17 -3.59 7.33 0.34
C LEU A 17 -2.17 7.61 -0.18
N LEU A 18 -1.20 6.81 0.27
CA LEU A 18 0.22 7.02 0.02
C LEU A 18 0.90 5.67 -0.24
N ALA A 19 1.88 5.65 -1.13
CA ALA A 19 2.71 4.48 -1.40
C ALA A 19 4.18 4.86 -1.58
N ALA A 20 5.08 3.90 -1.32
CA ALA A 20 6.50 3.99 -1.65
C ALA A 20 6.84 3.10 -2.87
N PRO A 21 7.86 3.44 -3.68
CA PRO A 21 8.23 2.70 -4.90
C PRO A 21 8.48 1.22 -4.65
N GLU A 22 9.10 0.86 -3.53
CA GLU A 22 9.42 -0.51 -3.11
C GLU A 22 8.15 -1.33 -2.88
N GLY A 23 7.14 -0.72 -2.24
CA GLY A 23 5.83 -1.32 -2.01
C GLY A 23 5.06 -1.53 -3.32
N ILE A 24 5.11 -0.54 -4.22
CA ILE A 24 4.50 -0.62 -5.56
C ILE A 24 5.15 -1.76 -6.36
N ALA A 25 6.48 -1.80 -6.43
CA ALA A 25 7.22 -2.82 -7.17
C ALA A 25 6.95 -4.23 -6.61
N THR A 26 6.91 -4.37 -5.28
CA THR A 26 6.58 -5.63 -4.62
C THR A 26 5.16 -6.10 -4.98
N MET A 27 4.18 -5.21 -4.90
CA MET A 27 2.79 -5.50 -5.21
C MET A 27 2.59 -5.85 -6.69
N GLN A 28 3.22 -5.10 -7.61
CA GLN A 28 3.17 -5.38 -9.05
C GLN A 28 3.87 -6.69 -9.42
N LYS A 29 4.98 -7.03 -8.76
CA LYS A 29 5.67 -8.31 -8.99
C LYS A 29 4.82 -9.50 -8.53
N ALA A 30 4.18 -9.39 -7.37
CA ALA A 30 3.35 -10.46 -6.83
C ALA A 30 1.98 -10.57 -7.53
N HIS A 31 1.40 -9.44 -7.93
CA HIS A 31 0.03 -9.33 -8.45
C HIS A 31 -0.03 -8.32 -9.61
N PRO A 32 0.56 -8.64 -10.77
CA PRO A 32 0.61 -7.74 -11.93
C PRO A 32 -0.77 -7.42 -12.51
N ASP A 33 -1.77 -8.26 -12.21
CA ASP A 33 -3.17 -8.11 -12.61
C ASP A 33 -3.99 -7.16 -11.73
N VAL A 34 -3.41 -6.63 -10.64
CA VAL A 34 -4.12 -5.75 -9.69
C VAL A 34 -3.66 -4.30 -9.87
N PRO A 35 -4.53 -3.41 -10.39
CA PRO A 35 -4.21 -2.00 -10.49
C PRO A 35 -4.09 -1.35 -9.10
N ILE A 36 -3.12 -0.45 -8.96
CA ILE A 36 -2.86 0.33 -7.75
C ILE A 36 -3.30 1.77 -8.01
N PHE A 37 -4.16 2.29 -7.16
CA PHE A 37 -4.57 3.70 -7.14
C PHE A 37 -4.08 4.31 -5.84
N THR A 38 -3.27 5.37 -5.94
CA THR A 38 -2.78 6.10 -4.78
C THR A 38 -2.84 7.59 -5.02
N ALA A 39 -3.03 8.38 -3.95
CA ALA A 39 -3.09 9.83 -4.08
C ALA A 39 -1.69 10.46 -4.21
N ALA A 40 -0.67 9.82 -3.64
CA ALA A 40 0.72 10.25 -3.76
C ALA A 40 1.69 9.07 -3.72
N ILE A 41 2.83 9.24 -4.40
CA ILE A 41 3.97 8.33 -4.35
C ILE A 41 5.13 9.10 -3.72
N ASP A 42 5.56 8.63 -2.56
CA ASP A 42 6.66 9.22 -1.79
C ASP A 42 8.00 8.58 -2.16
N ARG A 43 9.11 9.03 -1.57
CA ARG A 43 10.44 8.72 -2.11
C ARG A 43 10.88 7.27 -1.87
N GLU A 44 10.70 6.78 -0.65
CA GLU A 44 11.31 5.53 -0.18
C GLU A 44 10.68 5.07 1.15
N LEU A 45 11.06 3.87 1.57
CA LEU A 45 10.87 3.41 2.94
C LEU A 45 12.12 3.71 3.79
N SER A 46 11.91 4.09 5.05
CA SER A 46 12.96 4.13 6.06
C SER A 46 13.37 2.72 6.50
N ASP A 47 14.47 2.61 7.25
CA ASP A 47 14.94 1.34 7.84
C ASP A 47 13.93 0.68 8.78
N HIS A 48 12.97 1.46 9.29
CA HIS A 48 11.89 0.98 10.17
C HIS A 48 10.59 0.71 9.40
N GLY A 49 10.58 0.83 8.07
CA GLY A 49 9.43 0.57 7.22
C GLY A 49 8.41 1.72 7.11
N TYR A 50 8.76 2.93 7.58
CA TYR A 50 7.91 4.11 7.35
C TYR A 50 8.15 4.69 5.97
N ILE A 51 7.08 5.12 5.29
CA ILE A 51 7.19 5.89 4.04
C ILE A 51 7.80 7.27 4.35
N LEU A 52 8.70 7.78 3.50
CA LEU A 52 9.34 9.10 3.65
C LEU A 52 9.04 10.03 2.46
N PRO A 53 8.61 11.30 2.69
CA PRO A 53 8.35 11.94 3.99
C PRO A 53 7.19 11.36 4.80
N GLY A 54 6.24 10.71 4.15
CA GLY A 54 5.20 9.93 4.82
C GLY A 54 4.16 10.76 5.57
N LEU A 55 3.41 10.03 6.40
CA LEU A 55 2.46 10.60 7.35
C LEU A 55 2.66 10.08 8.77
N GLY A 56 3.71 9.30 9.02
CA GLY A 56 3.91 8.58 10.29
C GLY A 56 2.96 7.39 10.43
N ASP A 57 2.51 7.09 11.64
CA ASP A 57 1.55 6.02 11.88
C ASP A 57 0.12 6.47 11.50
N ALA A 58 -0.45 5.82 10.49
CA ALA A 58 -1.80 6.13 10.01
C ALA A 58 -2.88 5.80 11.05
N GLY A 59 -2.72 4.69 11.77
CA GLY A 59 -3.68 4.20 12.75
C GLY A 59 -3.75 5.14 13.94
N ASP A 60 -2.62 5.47 14.53
CA ASP A 60 -2.55 6.38 15.68
C ASP A 60 -3.11 7.75 15.35
N ARG A 61 -2.85 8.26 14.14
CA ARG A 61 -3.38 9.56 13.71
C ARG A 61 -4.89 9.55 13.45
N ILE A 62 -5.44 8.44 12.97
CA ILE A 62 -6.89 8.31 12.72
C ILE A 62 -7.65 8.11 14.04
N PHE A 63 -7.13 7.29 14.94
CA PHE A 63 -7.84 6.86 16.15
C PHE A 63 -7.40 7.56 17.43
N GLY A 64 -6.33 8.36 17.39
CA GLY A 64 -5.80 9.09 18.54
C GLY A 64 -5.13 8.20 19.58
N THR A 65 -4.47 7.12 19.15
CA THR A 65 -3.86 6.10 20.01
C THR A 65 -2.34 6.27 20.18
N LYS A 66 -1.75 5.44 21.06
CA LYS A 66 -0.32 5.16 21.23
C LYS A 66 -0.11 3.71 21.67
#